data_AF-A0A7K2KTV1-F1
#
_entry.id   AF-A0A7K2KTV1-F1
#
_cell.length_a   1.000
_cell.length_b   1.000
_cell.length_c   1.000
_cell.angle_alpha   90.00
_cell.angle_beta   90.00
_cell.angle_gamma   90.00
#
_symmetry.space_group_name_H-M   'P 1'
#
loop_
_entity.id
_entity.type
_entity.pdbx_description
1 polymer ?
#
loop_
_entity_poly.entity_id
_entity_poly.type
_entity_poly.pdbx_seq_one_letter_code
_entity_poly.pdbx_strand_id
1 'polypeptide(L)'
;AAWLRTEEPLGTRVRFLPRGKDGTSQKWWLTDRIVVEIDERAVLREEFPAAFRWLGGELRATPRRCYHWVDTRAHWSAALPVDREFVAACVLSSLVSGADGEQRGQAEPLTALAEAGGPVGRAVHLALAFGLGCQDADDRLRAVDALLVLASRGDLDARLLGTELAWLVMEGSVKPNRLADALRTTAATGAYGTVWAVLEPLLPELLGAEKPVRGLGEVLAVAADCVERCRATGAVAGLDALASARSSAQFVVQAKRLSGALRREADQPLAEPV
;
A
#
# COMPACT_ATOMS: atom_id res chain seq x y z
N ALA A 1 -8.96 17.34 31.76
CA ALA A 1 -7.51 17.09 31.57
C ALA A 1 -7.07 17.72 30.26
N ALA A 2 -5.84 18.22 30.15
CA ALA A 2 -5.39 18.96 28.96
C ALA A 2 -5.38 18.07 27.71
N TRP A 3 -5.10 16.78 27.87
CA TRP A 3 -5.10 15.79 26.78
C TRP A 3 -6.47 15.57 26.12
N LEU A 4 -7.58 15.75 26.84
CA LEU A 4 -8.95 15.62 26.28
C LEU A 4 -9.30 16.74 25.30
N ARG A 5 -8.49 17.80 25.24
CA ARG A 5 -8.66 18.95 24.34
C ARG A 5 -7.68 18.93 23.17
N THR A 6 -6.79 17.94 23.13
CA THR A 6 -5.84 17.77 22.04
C THR A 6 -6.52 16.97 20.94
N GLU A 7 -7.10 17.66 19.94
CA GLU A 7 -7.66 17.02 18.74
C GLU A 7 -6.58 16.54 17.76
N GLU A 8 -5.32 16.85 18.02
CA GLU A 8 -4.22 16.46 17.14
C GLU A 8 -3.98 14.94 17.21
N PRO A 9 -3.99 14.22 16.08
CA PRO A 9 -3.67 12.79 16.02
C PRO A 9 -2.18 12.53 16.36
N LEU A 10 -1.86 11.34 16.88
CA LEU A 10 -0.47 10.98 17.21
C LEU A 10 0.40 11.02 15.95
N GLY A 11 1.36 11.93 15.91
CA GLY A 11 2.34 12.01 14.83
C GLY A 11 3.10 10.70 14.73
N THR A 12 2.86 9.94 13.67
CA THR A 12 3.38 8.58 13.49
C THR A 12 4.21 8.52 12.23
N ARG A 13 5.45 8.04 12.34
CA ARG A 13 6.38 7.91 11.21
C ARG A 13 6.84 6.47 11.08
N VAL A 14 6.66 5.91 9.89
CA VAL A 14 7.12 4.56 9.55
C VAL A 14 8.31 4.67 8.61
N ARG A 15 9.38 3.93 8.91
CA ARG A 15 10.55 3.76 8.03
C ARG A 15 11.08 2.35 8.06
N PHE A 16 11.77 1.95 6.99
CA PHE A 16 12.39 0.64 6.88
C PHE A 16 13.91 0.75 7.03
N LEU A 17 14.50 -0.10 7.85
CA LEU A 17 15.95 -0.26 7.91
C LEU A 17 16.45 -0.96 6.63
N PRO A 18 17.68 -0.68 6.16
CA PRO A 18 18.26 -1.40 5.04
C PRO A 18 18.33 -2.91 5.29
N ARG A 19 18.23 -3.71 4.23
CA ARG A 19 18.40 -5.16 4.31
C ARG A 19 19.79 -5.50 4.86
N GLY A 20 19.85 -6.48 5.76
CA GLY A 20 21.11 -7.04 6.23
C GLY A 20 21.91 -7.65 5.07
N LYS A 21 23.24 -7.61 5.14
CA LYS A 21 24.13 -8.20 4.11
C LYS A 21 24.08 -9.73 4.09
N ASP A 22 23.70 -10.36 5.23
CA ASP A 22 23.70 -11.81 5.41
C ASP A 22 22.28 -12.35 5.67
N GLY A 23 21.95 -13.48 5.05
CA GLY A 23 20.66 -14.18 5.19
C GLY A 23 20.35 -14.72 6.58
N THR A 24 21.35 -14.80 7.46
CA THR A 24 21.23 -15.20 8.86
C THR A 24 21.02 -14.02 9.81
N SER A 25 21.07 -12.78 9.29
CA SER A 25 20.85 -11.59 10.08
C SER A 25 19.38 -11.44 10.47
N GLN A 26 19.13 -10.96 11.69
CA GLN A 26 17.81 -10.47 12.14
C GLN A 26 17.28 -9.32 11.25
N LYS A 27 18.04 -8.82 10.27
CA LYS A 27 17.63 -7.78 9.31
C LYS A 27 17.34 -8.35 7.91
N TRP A 28 17.13 -9.65 7.78
CA TRP A 28 16.82 -10.27 6.48
C TRP A 28 15.35 -10.09 6.07
N TRP A 29 14.44 -10.32 7.02
CA TRP A 29 12.99 -10.23 6.82
C TRP A 29 12.53 -8.77 6.87
N LEU A 30 11.48 -8.43 6.12
CA LEU A 30 10.95 -7.06 6.15
C LEU A 30 10.31 -6.72 7.50
N THR A 31 9.64 -7.69 8.13
CA THR A 31 9.01 -7.55 9.46
C THR A 31 9.98 -7.05 10.53
N ASP A 32 11.26 -7.43 10.46
CA ASP A 32 12.27 -7.03 11.44
C ASP A 32 12.91 -5.66 11.18
N ARG A 33 12.60 -5.07 10.02
CA ARG A 33 13.19 -3.82 9.56
C ARG A 33 12.23 -2.65 9.69
N ILE A 34 11.01 -2.87 10.14
CA ILE A 34 10.00 -1.81 10.31
C ILE A 34 10.31 -1.03 11.59
N VAL A 35 10.53 0.27 11.46
CA VAL A 35 10.67 1.18 12.59
C VAL A 35 9.47 2.11 12.59
N VAL A 36 8.73 2.09 13.70
CA VAL A 36 7.64 3.03 13.99
C VAL A 36 8.18 4.03 15.01
N GLU A 37 8.12 5.31 14.66
CA GLU A 37 8.44 6.43 15.51
C GLU A 37 7.13 7.17 15.84
N ILE A 38 6.94 7.46 17.12
CA ILE A 38 5.78 8.23 17.61
C ILE A 38 6.34 9.56 18.12
N ASP A 39 5.72 10.65 17.68
CA ASP A 39 6.11 11.98 18.09
C ASP A 39 5.93 12.16 19.60
N GLU A 40 6.86 12.92 20.18
CA GLU A 40 6.91 13.13 21.61
C GLU A 40 5.75 14.01 22.09
N ARG A 41 4.98 13.52 23.06
CA ARG A 41 3.91 14.29 23.71
C ARG A 41 4.13 14.32 25.22
N ALA A 42 4.64 15.46 25.71
CA ALA A 42 4.92 15.66 27.13
C ALA A 42 3.66 15.46 28.00
N VAL A 43 2.50 15.97 27.55
CA VAL A 43 1.22 15.82 28.26
C VAL A 43 0.85 14.36 28.48
N LEU A 44 1.08 13.48 27.49
CA LEU A 44 0.82 12.04 27.65
C LEU A 44 1.81 11.40 28.62
N ARG A 45 3.10 11.77 28.58
CA ARG A 45 4.10 11.27 29.53
C ARG A 45 3.83 11.69 30.98
N GLU A 46 3.35 12.90 31.17
CA GLU A 46 3.14 13.50 32.49
C GLU A 46 1.79 13.11 33.10
N GLU A 47 0.71 13.12 32.31
CA GLU A 47 -0.65 12.92 32.82
C GLU A 47 -1.15 11.47 32.74
N PHE A 48 -0.59 10.60 31.87
CA PHE A 48 -1.09 9.23 31.73
C PHE A 48 -0.53 8.27 32.80
N PRO A 49 -1.29 7.20 33.14
CA PRO A 49 -0.78 6.10 33.95
C PRO A 49 0.50 5.51 33.33
N ALA A 50 1.41 5.00 34.17
CA ALA A 50 2.71 4.48 33.73
C ALA A 50 2.63 3.47 32.57
N ALA A 51 1.58 2.63 32.56
CA ALA A 51 1.33 1.65 31.50
C ALA A 51 1.07 2.25 30.11
N PHE A 52 0.75 3.55 30.01
CA PHE A 52 0.38 4.23 28.76
C PHE A 52 1.29 5.41 28.39
N ARG A 53 2.30 5.73 29.21
CA ARG A 53 3.25 6.84 28.93
C ARG A 53 4.02 6.65 27.63
N TRP A 54 4.17 5.41 27.18
CA TRP A 54 4.81 5.07 25.91
C TRP A 54 4.11 5.71 24.69
N LEU A 55 2.82 6.02 24.78
CA LEU A 55 2.07 6.77 23.75
C LEU A 55 2.60 8.21 23.59
N GLY A 56 3.31 8.75 24.58
CA GLY A 56 3.96 10.06 24.54
C GLY A 56 5.37 10.06 23.93
N GLY A 57 5.74 9.03 23.17
CA GLY A 57 6.99 8.96 22.40
C GLY A 57 8.14 8.17 23.06
N GLU A 58 7.89 7.38 24.11
CA GLU A 58 8.95 6.54 24.71
C GLU A 58 9.31 5.33 23.84
N LEU A 59 8.46 4.99 22.86
CA LEU A 59 8.72 3.89 21.92
C LEU A 59 9.74 4.30 20.85
N ARG A 60 11.00 4.45 21.26
CA ARG A 60 12.13 4.61 20.33
C ARG A 60 12.62 3.22 19.92
N ALA A 61 12.24 2.81 18.72
CA ALA A 61 12.57 1.57 18.03
C ALA A 61 11.57 0.42 18.22
N THR A 62 11.36 -0.28 17.10
CA THR A 62 10.60 -1.52 16.85
C THR A 62 9.72 -1.96 18.02
N PRO A 63 8.37 -1.97 17.87
CA PRO A 63 7.60 -2.92 18.66
C PRO A 63 8.25 -4.27 18.37
N ARG A 64 8.97 -4.81 19.35
CA ARG A 64 9.63 -6.11 19.25
C ARG A 64 8.57 -7.11 18.79
N ARG A 65 8.99 -8.24 18.23
CA ARG A 65 8.15 -9.42 17.92
C ARG A 65 7.45 -9.99 19.18
N CYS A 66 6.74 -9.17 19.94
CA CYS A 66 5.96 -9.56 21.08
C CYS A 66 4.61 -9.94 20.49
N TYR A 67 4.37 -11.24 20.44
CA TYR A 67 3.12 -11.86 19.98
C TYR A 67 1.88 -11.26 20.66
N HIS A 68 2.00 -10.62 21.82
CA HIS A 68 0.90 -9.88 22.45
C HIS A 68 0.34 -8.73 21.62
N TRP A 69 1.15 -8.09 20.77
CA TRP A 69 0.67 -7.06 19.83
C TRP A 69 -0.09 -7.66 18.64
N VAL A 70 0.25 -8.90 18.30
CA VAL A 70 -0.44 -9.72 17.29
C VAL A 70 -1.77 -10.25 17.85
N ASP A 71 -1.83 -10.58 19.13
CA ASP A 71 -3.01 -11.20 19.78
C ASP A 71 -4.10 -10.18 20.16
N THR A 72 -3.78 -8.89 20.19
CA THR A 72 -4.71 -7.81 20.59
C THR A 72 -5.31 -7.03 19.40
N ARG A 73 -5.14 -7.52 18.16
CA ARG A 73 -5.57 -6.87 16.89
C ARG A 73 -6.99 -6.29 16.92
N ALA A 74 -7.96 -7.05 17.43
CA ALA A 74 -9.36 -6.65 17.47
C ALA A 74 -9.66 -5.52 18.47
N HIS A 75 -8.78 -5.28 19.45
CA HIS A 75 -9.03 -4.33 20.53
C HIS A 75 -8.44 -2.94 20.28
N TRP A 76 -7.46 -2.82 19.38
CA TRP A 76 -6.79 -1.53 19.11
C TRP A 76 -7.68 -0.52 18.38
N SER A 77 -8.46 -0.97 17.40
CA SER A 77 -9.44 -0.12 16.72
C SER A 77 -10.54 0.36 17.65
N ALA A 78 -10.95 -0.46 18.63
CA ALA A 78 -11.90 -0.07 19.67
C ALA A 78 -11.28 0.87 20.73
N ALA A 79 -9.98 0.73 21.01
CA ALA A 79 -9.27 1.56 21.99
C ALA A 79 -8.85 2.93 21.42
N LEU A 80 -8.56 3.02 20.12
CA LEU A 80 -8.12 4.25 19.44
C LEU A 80 -8.86 4.47 18.10
N PRO A 81 -10.20 4.64 18.13
CA PRO A 81 -11.03 4.68 16.91
C PRO A 81 -10.81 5.90 16.01
N VAL A 82 -10.15 6.94 16.53
CA VAL A 82 -9.87 8.21 15.79
C VAL A 82 -8.40 8.36 15.37
N ASP A 83 -7.54 7.38 15.68
CA ASP A 83 -6.12 7.45 15.39
C ASP A 83 -5.67 6.30 14.50
N ARG A 84 -6.36 6.15 13.36
CA ARG A 84 -6.14 5.02 12.44
C ARG A 84 -4.71 4.92 11.91
N GLU A 85 -4.01 6.04 11.73
CA GLU A 85 -2.62 6.04 11.29
C GLU A 85 -1.70 5.38 12.32
N PHE A 86 -1.90 5.70 13.59
CA PHE A 86 -1.18 5.05 14.68
C PHE A 86 -1.50 3.56 14.75
N VAL A 87 -2.79 3.19 14.74
CA VAL A 87 -3.21 1.78 14.76
C VAL A 87 -2.64 1.02 13.57
N ALA A 88 -2.61 1.62 12.38
CA ALA A 88 -2.01 1.02 11.20
C ALA A 88 -0.53 0.73 11.41
N ALA A 89 0.25 1.70 11.90
CA ALA A 89 1.66 1.51 12.20
C ALA A 89 1.90 0.38 13.20
N CYS A 90 0.98 0.21 14.14
CA CYS A 90 1.05 -0.82 15.15
C CYS A 90 0.87 -2.24 14.60
N VAL A 91 -0.01 -2.40 13.61
CA VAL A 91 -0.34 -3.72 13.03
C VAL A 91 0.52 -4.08 11.82
N LEU A 92 1.41 -3.20 11.34
CA LEU A 92 2.23 -3.45 10.15
C LEU A 92 3.03 -4.75 10.23
N SER A 93 3.65 -5.06 11.36
CA SER A 93 4.45 -6.28 11.53
C SER A 93 3.64 -7.58 11.32
N SER A 94 2.36 -7.55 11.69
CA SER A 94 1.41 -8.64 11.45
C SER A 94 1.09 -8.77 9.96
N LEU A 95 0.78 -7.64 9.31
CA LEU A 95 0.41 -7.62 7.89
C LEU A 95 1.56 -8.07 6.99
N VAL A 96 2.80 -7.69 7.29
CA VAL A 96 3.99 -8.15 6.53
C VAL A 96 4.13 -9.66 6.59
N SER A 97 3.82 -10.27 7.75
CA SER A 97 3.90 -11.73 7.91
C SER A 97 2.88 -12.47 7.04
N GLY A 98 1.73 -11.87 6.73
CA GLY A 98 0.73 -12.42 5.79
C GLY A 98 1.10 -12.26 4.31
N ALA A 99 2.00 -11.32 3.97
CA ALA A 99 2.55 -11.21 2.62
C ALA A 99 3.66 -12.25 2.36
N ASP A 100 4.46 -12.54 3.39
CA ASP A 100 5.61 -13.46 3.32
C ASP A 100 5.26 -14.94 3.57
N GLY A 101 4.11 -15.27 4.21
CA GLY A 101 3.77 -16.64 4.62
C GLY A 101 2.30 -17.07 4.45
N GLU A 102 1.99 -18.31 4.85
CA GLU A 102 0.66 -18.97 4.76
C GLU A 102 -0.33 -18.56 5.87
N GLN A 103 -0.02 -17.50 6.63
CA GLN A 103 -0.88 -17.08 7.74
C GLN A 103 -2.16 -16.42 7.20
N ARG A 104 -3.30 -16.82 7.77
CA ARG A 104 -4.63 -16.27 7.44
C ARG A 104 -5.06 -15.24 8.48
N GLY A 105 -6.02 -14.39 8.11
CA GLY A 105 -6.63 -13.40 9.00
C GLY A 105 -5.67 -12.26 9.37
N GLN A 106 -4.61 -12.06 8.59
CA GLN A 106 -3.64 -11.00 8.86
C GLN A 106 -4.20 -9.63 8.48
N ALA A 107 -5.12 -9.59 7.50
CA ALA A 107 -5.74 -8.38 7.00
C ALA A 107 -7.02 -7.97 7.74
N GLU A 108 -7.42 -8.70 8.79
CA GLU A 108 -8.58 -8.35 9.63
C GLU A 108 -8.61 -6.87 10.07
N PRO A 109 -7.48 -6.25 10.50
CA PRO A 109 -7.51 -4.85 10.93
C PRO A 109 -7.87 -3.85 9.81
N LEU A 110 -7.74 -4.21 8.53
CA LEU A 110 -7.95 -3.28 7.41
C LEU A 110 -9.38 -2.76 7.33
N THR A 111 -10.37 -3.58 7.66
CA THR A 111 -11.77 -3.15 7.69
C THR A 111 -11.95 -2.02 8.71
N ALA A 112 -11.48 -2.25 9.95
CA ALA A 112 -11.58 -1.25 11.00
C ALA A 112 -10.77 0.01 10.69
N LEU A 113 -9.59 -0.11 10.08
CA LEU A 113 -8.78 1.04 9.66
C LEU A 113 -9.46 1.87 8.56
N ALA A 114 -10.14 1.24 7.61
CA ALA A 114 -10.84 1.93 6.54
C ALA A 114 -12.06 2.71 7.07
N GLU A 115 -12.76 2.15 8.05
CA GLU A 115 -13.97 2.74 8.67
C GLU A 115 -13.68 3.75 9.78
N ALA A 116 -12.51 3.66 10.42
CA ALA A 116 -12.09 4.53 11.52
C ALA A 116 -11.98 6.00 11.11
N GLY A 117 -11.86 6.89 12.10
CA GLY A 117 -11.55 8.31 11.88
C GLY A 117 -10.04 8.58 11.86
N GLY A 118 -9.68 9.84 11.57
CA GLY A 118 -8.29 10.29 11.65
C GLY A 118 -7.53 10.25 10.33
N PRO A 119 -6.24 10.64 10.34
CA PRO A 119 -5.43 10.82 9.14
C PRO A 119 -5.17 9.49 8.44
N VAL A 120 -5.05 9.54 7.11
CA VAL A 120 -4.69 8.41 6.26
C VAL A 120 -3.31 8.72 5.69
N GLY A 121 -2.29 8.39 6.48
CA GLY A 121 -0.90 8.66 6.16
C GLY A 121 -0.19 7.43 5.61
N ARG A 122 1.14 7.44 5.67
CA ARG A 122 1.99 6.39 5.11
C ARG A 122 1.71 5.02 5.74
N ALA A 123 1.42 4.96 7.03
CA ALA A 123 1.19 3.70 7.74
C ALA A 123 -0.07 2.98 7.24
N VAL A 124 -1.18 3.70 7.04
CA VAL A 124 -2.40 3.13 6.44
C VAL A 124 -2.14 2.66 5.01
N HIS A 125 -1.44 3.44 4.19
CA HIS A 125 -1.10 3.03 2.82
C HIS A 125 -0.20 1.80 2.78
N LEU A 126 0.78 1.69 3.69
CA LEU A 126 1.61 0.49 3.83
C LEU A 126 0.79 -0.72 4.29
N ALA A 127 -0.11 -0.55 5.26
CA ALA A 127 -1.01 -1.61 5.72
C ALA A 127 -1.86 -2.14 4.56
N LEU A 128 -2.41 -1.23 3.75
CA LEU A 128 -3.17 -1.56 2.55
C LEU A 128 -2.30 -2.28 1.51
N ALA A 129 -1.08 -1.79 1.26
CA ALA A 129 -0.14 -2.40 0.32
C ALA A 129 0.24 -3.84 0.70
N PHE A 130 0.48 -4.12 1.99
CA PHE A 130 0.71 -5.49 2.45
C PHE A 130 -0.52 -6.36 2.27
N GLY A 131 -1.71 -5.85 2.61
CA GLY A 131 -2.98 -6.54 2.38
C GLY A 131 -3.21 -6.95 0.92
N LEU A 132 -2.97 -6.03 -0.02
CA LEU A 132 -3.09 -6.31 -1.47
C LEU A 132 -2.08 -7.37 -1.95
N GLY A 133 -0.96 -7.53 -1.23
CA GLY A 133 0.08 -8.52 -1.49
C GLY A 133 -0.08 -9.85 -0.74
N CYS A 134 -1.09 -10.00 0.12
CA CYS A 134 -1.30 -11.18 0.96
C CYS A 134 -1.39 -12.46 0.13
N GLN A 135 -0.86 -13.56 0.68
CA GLN A 135 -0.96 -14.86 0.04
C GLN A 135 -2.40 -15.40 0.07
N ASP A 136 -3.07 -15.23 1.20
CA ASP A 136 -4.45 -15.64 1.40
C ASP A 136 -5.41 -14.75 0.58
N ALA A 137 -6.36 -15.38 -0.11
CA ALA A 137 -7.28 -14.67 -1.00
C ALA A 137 -8.32 -13.86 -0.24
N ASP A 138 -8.77 -14.33 0.93
CA ASP A 138 -9.75 -13.61 1.75
C ASP A 138 -9.10 -12.39 2.42
N ASP A 139 -7.84 -12.49 2.81
CA ASP A 139 -7.06 -11.34 3.28
C ASP A 139 -6.83 -10.30 2.16
N ARG A 140 -6.55 -10.74 0.92
CA ARG A 140 -6.49 -9.83 -0.23
C ARG A 140 -7.83 -9.15 -0.51
N LEU A 141 -8.94 -9.89 -0.42
CA LEU A 141 -10.27 -9.33 -0.65
C LEU A 141 -10.62 -8.27 0.39
N ARG A 142 -10.28 -8.48 1.68
CA ARG A 142 -10.39 -7.46 2.72
C ARG A 142 -9.60 -6.19 2.40
N ALA A 143 -8.41 -6.34 1.82
CA ALA A 143 -7.62 -5.19 1.38
C ALA A 143 -8.26 -4.46 0.20
N VAL A 144 -8.90 -5.18 -0.73
CA VAL A 144 -9.69 -4.57 -1.82
C VAL A 144 -10.86 -3.78 -1.25
N ASP A 145 -11.61 -4.33 -0.30
CA ASP A 145 -12.72 -3.63 0.36
C ASP A 145 -12.23 -2.35 1.08
N ALA A 146 -11.14 -2.45 1.84
CA ALA A 146 -10.53 -1.30 2.50
C ALA A 146 -10.08 -0.21 1.51
N LEU A 147 -9.47 -0.60 0.38
CA LEU A 147 -9.11 0.34 -0.70
C LEU A 147 -10.34 1.08 -1.23
N LEU A 148 -11.42 0.35 -1.51
CA LEU A 148 -12.66 0.92 -2.04
C LEU A 148 -13.33 1.87 -1.03
N VAL A 149 -13.35 1.51 0.24
CA VAL A 149 -13.86 2.37 1.32
C VAL A 149 -13.05 3.66 1.40
N LEU A 150 -11.72 3.59 1.48
CA LEU A 150 -10.86 4.78 1.53
C LEU A 150 -11.00 5.65 0.28
N ALA A 151 -11.07 5.03 -0.92
CA ALA A 151 -11.28 5.76 -2.17
C ALA A 151 -12.64 6.47 -2.21
N SER A 152 -13.72 5.79 -1.81
CA SER A 152 -15.07 6.36 -1.82
C SER A 152 -15.24 7.53 -0.85
N ARG A 153 -14.45 7.55 0.23
CA ARG A 153 -14.42 8.64 1.21
C ARG A 153 -13.54 9.82 0.79
N GLY A 154 -12.76 9.68 -0.29
CA GLY A 154 -11.74 10.66 -0.67
C GLY A 154 -10.51 10.65 0.23
N ASP A 155 -10.36 9.61 1.05
CA ASP A 155 -9.30 9.44 2.05
C ASP A 155 -8.03 8.82 1.45
N LEU A 156 -8.10 8.23 0.24
CA LEU A 156 -7.00 7.50 -0.40
C LEU A 156 -6.06 8.42 -1.20
N ASP A 157 -4.78 8.47 -0.83
CA ASP A 157 -3.71 8.96 -1.71
C ASP A 157 -3.21 7.81 -2.60
N ALA A 158 -3.86 7.64 -3.75
CA ALA A 158 -3.54 6.59 -4.70
C ALA A 158 -2.08 6.65 -5.19
N ARG A 159 -1.52 7.86 -5.30
CA ARG A 159 -0.15 8.05 -5.76
C ARG A 159 0.84 7.55 -4.71
N LEU A 160 0.62 7.91 -3.44
CA LEU A 160 1.42 7.41 -2.31
C LEU A 160 1.34 5.89 -2.23
N LEU A 161 0.14 5.30 -2.34
CA LEU A 161 -0.02 3.85 -2.37
C LEU A 161 0.81 3.20 -3.47
N GLY A 162 0.75 3.75 -4.69
CA GLY A 162 1.50 3.25 -5.83
C GLY A 162 3.02 3.34 -5.64
N THR A 163 3.52 4.43 -5.05
CA THR A 163 4.95 4.57 -4.69
C THR A 163 5.39 3.53 -3.67
N GLU A 164 4.61 3.30 -2.60
CA GLU A 164 4.97 2.28 -1.59
C GLU A 164 4.89 0.86 -2.17
N LEU A 165 3.89 0.57 -3.01
CA LEU A 165 3.78 -0.72 -3.71
C LEU A 165 4.96 -0.98 -4.65
N ALA A 166 5.41 0.04 -5.39
CA ALA A 166 6.59 -0.07 -6.24
C ALA A 166 7.81 -0.49 -5.43
N TRP A 167 8.07 0.20 -4.33
CA TRP A 167 9.16 -0.13 -3.43
C TRP A 167 9.03 -1.56 -2.86
N LEU A 168 7.83 -1.95 -2.41
CA LEU A 168 7.57 -3.28 -1.85
C LEU A 168 7.71 -4.43 -2.87
N VAL A 169 7.35 -4.19 -4.13
CA VAL A 169 7.58 -5.13 -5.23
C VAL A 169 9.07 -5.30 -5.48
N MET A 170 9.82 -4.20 -5.53
CA MET A 170 11.28 -4.23 -5.73
C MET A 170 12.02 -4.87 -4.56
N GLU A 171 11.55 -4.66 -3.33
CA GLU A 171 12.07 -5.31 -2.13
C GLU A 171 11.74 -6.82 -2.08
N GLY A 172 10.74 -7.25 -2.85
CA GLY A 172 10.29 -8.63 -2.99
C GLY A 172 9.22 -9.08 -2.00
N SER A 173 8.71 -8.16 -1.19
CA SER A 173 7.69 -8.39 -0.16
C SER A 173 6.27 -8.41 -0.71
N VAL A 174 6.01 -7.78 -1.85
CA VAL A 174 4.75 -7.91 -2.58
C VAL A 174 5.00 -8.62 -3.92
N LYS A 175 4.23 -9.67 -4.21
CA LYS A 175 4.36 -10.40 -5.48
C LYS A 175 3.51 -9.70 -6.56
N PRO A 176 4.07 -9.39 -7.75
CA PRO A 176 3.34 -8.68 -8.80
C PRO A 176 2.04 -9.36 -9.27
N ASN A 177 2.01 -10.69 -9.30
CA ASN A 177 0.81 -11.45 -9.69
C ASN A 177 -0.33 -11.31 -8.67
N ARG A 178 -0.01 -11.35 -7.36
CA ARG A 178 -0.98 -11.12 -6.28
C ARG A 178 -1.51 -9.70 -6.30
N LEU A 179 -0.62 -8.74 -6.52
CA LEU A 179 -1.01 -7.35 -6.69
C LEU A 179 -1.93 -7.17 -7.91
N ALA A 180 -1.58 -7.76 -9.06
CA ALA A 180 -2.42 -7.71 -10.25
C ALA A 180 -3.79 -8.36 -10.03
N ASP A 181 -3.86 -9.47 -9.29
CA ASP A 181 -5.11 -10.14 -8.90
C ASP A 181 -6.01 -9.22 -8.04
N ALA A 182 -5.45 -8.62 -6.99
CA ALA A 182 -6.17 -7.69 -6.14
C ALA A 182 -6.65 -6.46 -6.92
N LEU A 183 -5.78 -5.82 -7.72
CA LEU A 183 -6.13 -4.64 -8.51
C LEU A 183 -7.14 -4.96 -9.63
N ARG A 184 -7.10 -6.15 -10.21
CA ARG A 184 -8.12 -6.61 -11.16
C ARG A 184 -9.47 -6.75 -10.48
N THR A 185 -9.49 -7.29 -9.25
CA THR A 185 -10.71 -7.39 -8.44
C THR A 185 -11.27 -6.00 -8.12
N THR A 186 -10.41 -5.07 -7.71
CA THR A 186 -10.78 -3.66 -7.52
C THR A 186 -11.36 -3.05 -8.81
N ALA A 187 -10.69 -3.21 -9.94
CA ALA A 187 -11.13 -2.66 -11.23
C ALA A 187 -12.48 -3.26 -11.68
N ALA A 188 -12.74 -4.53 -11.39
CA ALA A 188 -14.00 -5.20 -11.71
C ALA A 188 -15.22 -4.58 -11.00
N THR A 189 -15.01 -3.84 -9.90
CA THR A 189 -16.07 -3.06 -9.23
C THR A 189 -16.39 -1.73 -9.94
N GLY A 190 -15.68 -1.40 -11.02
CA GLY A 190 -15.80 -0.12 -11.74
C GLY A 190 -14.76 0.93 -11.34
N ALA A 191 -13.93 0.66 -10.34
CA ALA A 191 -12.91 1.58 -9.83
C ALA A 191 -11.65 1.69 -10.74
N TYR A 192 -11.83 1.72 -12.07
CA TYR A 192 -10.75 1.77 -13.05
C TYR A 192 -9.82 2.98 -12.87
N GLY A 193 -10.40 4.16 -12.60
CA GLY A 193 -9.62 5.39 -12.36
C GLY A 193 -8.75 5.30 -11.12
N THR A 194 -9.28 4.77 -10.02
CA THR A 194 -8.52 4.54 -8.78
C THR A 194 -7.37 3.57 -9.00
N VAL A 195 -7.64 2.44 -9.68
CA VAL A 195 -6.59 1.45 -9.97
C VAL A 195 -5.51 2.03 -10.88
N TRP A 196 -5.89 2.81 -11.90
CA TRP A 196 -4.92 3.52 -12.73
C TRP A 196 -4.08 4.51 -11.91
N ALA A 197 -4.69 5.32 -11.04
CA ALA A 197 -3.96 6.27 -10.20
C ALA A 197 -2.96 5.61 -9.23
N VAL A 198 -3.21 4.36 -8.84
CA VAL A 198 -2.24 3.54 -8.08
C VAL A 198 -1.14 2.97 -8.99
N LEU A 199 -1.48 2.52 -10.19
CA LEU A 199 -0.54 1.90 -11.12
C LEU A 199 0.39 2.90 -11.79
N GLU A 200 -0.08 4.12 -12.07
CA GLU A 200 0.67 5.16 -12.78
C GLU A 200 2.04 5.48 -12.14
N PRO A 201 2.17 5.75 -10.83
CA PRO A 201 3.48 5.96 -10.21
C PRO A 201 4.26 4.65 -9.98
N LEU A 202 3.60 3.50 -10.04
CA LEU A 202 4.22 2.19 -9.82
C LEU A 202 4.95 1.70 -11.08
N LEU A 203 4.35 1.91 -12.25
CA LEU A 203 4.85 1.37 -13.51
C LEU A 203 6.27 1.84 -13.88
N PRO A 204 6.66 3.13 -13.74
CA PRO A 204 8.01 3.59 -14.03
C PRO A 204 9.10 2.81 -13.29
N GLU A 205 8.90 2.54 -12.00
CA GLU A 205 9.85 1.81 -11.17
C GLU A 205 10.02 0.35 -11.62
N LEU A 206 8.89 -0.31 -11.94
CA LEU A 206 8.92 -1.69 -12.41
C LEU A 206 9.52 -1.82 -13.82
N LEU A 207 9.30 -0.84 -14.69
CA LEU A 207 9.84 -0.78 -16.05
C LEU A 207 11.33 -0.43 -16.06
N GLY A 208 11.77 0.41 -15.12
CA GLY A 208 13.16 0.84 -14.94
C GLY A 208 14.03 -0.13 -14.12
N ALA A 209 13.45 -1.21 -13.59
CA ALA A 209 14.16 -2.19 -12.78
C ALA A 209 15.33 -2.84 -13.54
N GLU A 210 16.51 -2.89 -12.92
CA GLU A 210 17.71 -3.54 -13.51
C GLU A 210 17.47 -5.03 -13.83
N LYS A 211 16.66 -5.69 -13.00
CA LYS A 211 16.29 -7.11 -13.18
C LYS A 211 14.84 -7.21 -13.62
N PRO A 212 14.52 -8.10 -14.59
CA PRO A 212 13.15 -8.30 -15.02
C PRO A 212 12.22 -8.67 -13.86
N VAL A 213 11.14 -7.90 -13.69
CA VAL A 213 10.10 -8.14 -12.68
C VAL A 213 9.18 -9.27 -13.15
N ARG A 214 9.21 -10.41 -12.47
CA ARG A 214 8.33 -11.55 -12.77
C ARG A 214 6.88 -11.18 -12.47
N GLY A 215 6.00 -11.37 -13.46
CA GLY A 215 4.58 -10.98 -13.36
C GLY A 215 4.27 -9.57 -13.85
N LEU A 216 5.26 -8.82 -14.35
CA LEU A 216 5.04 -7.48 -14.94
C LEU A 216 3.95 -7.49 -16.03
N GLY A 217 3.88 -8.54 -16.84
CA GLY A 217 2.85 -8.66 -17.88
C GLY A 217 1.41 -8.66 -17.33
N GLU A 218 1.19 -9.22 -16.14
CA GLU A 218 -0.13 -9.22 -15.50
C GLU A 218 -0.50 -7.83 -14.97
N VAL A 219 0.48 -7.12 -14.39
CA VAL A 219 0.31 -5.73 -13.95
C VAL A 219 0.01 -4.81 -15.13
N LEU A 220 0.76 -4.95 -16.24
CA LEU A 220 0.53 -4.21 -17.48
C LEU A 220 -0.84 -4.50 -18.11
N ALA A 221 -1.32 -5.74 -18.01
CA ALA A 221 -2.65 -6.10 -18.50
C ALA A 221 -3.74 -5.35 -17.72
N VAL A 222 -3.66 -5.33 -16.38
CA VAL A 222 -4.61 -4.59 -15.53
C VAL A 222 -4.53 -3.09 -15.80
N ALA A 223 -3.33 -2.55 -15.96
CA ALA A 223 -3.13 -1.14 -16.33
C ALA A 223 -3.82 -0.80 -17.67
N ALA A 224 -3.60 -1.62 -18.70
CA ALA A 224 -4.22 -1.44 -20.01
C ALA A 224 -5.75 -1.50 -19.93
N ASP A 225 -6.31 -2.48 -19.22
CA ASP A 225 -7.76 -2.59 -18.99
C ASP A 225 -8.32 -1.33 -18.31
N CYS A 226 -7.60 -0.80 -17.30
CA CYS A 226 -8.03 0.40 -16.59
C CYS A 226 -7.99 1.63 -17.49
N VAL A 227 -6.87 1.88 -18.18
CA VAL A 227 -6.72 3.03 -19.08
C VAL A 227 -7.77 3.02 -20.19
N GLU A 228 -8.06 1.86 -20.77
CA GLU A 228 -9.10 1.74 -21.82
C GLU A 228 -10.50 2.08 -21.31
N ARG A 229 -10.77 1.87 -20.02
CA ARG A 229 -12.09 2.10 -19.39
C ARG A 229 -12.22 3.50 -18.79
N CYS A 230 -11.18 3.99 -18.12
CA CYS A 230 -11.17 5.33 -17.53
C CYS A 230 -10.72 6.44 -18.49
N ARG A 231 -10.21 6.06 -19.67
CA ARG A 231 -9.67 6.96 -20.70
C ARG A 231 -8.58 7.88 -20.16
N ALA A 232 -7.69 7.31 -19.35
CA ALA A 232 -6.52 8.06 -18.93
C ALA A 232 -5.61 8.32 -20.15
N THR A 233 -4.97 9.48 -20.14
CA THR A 233 -3.99 9.88 -21.17
C THR A 233 -2.68 10.24 -20.49
N GLY A 234 -1.57 10.15 -21.22
CA GLY A 234 -0.28 10.61 -20.74
C GLY A 234 0.86 9.73 -21.19
N ALA A 235 2.01 9.90 -20.54
CA ALA A 235 3.21 9.13 -20.81
C ALA A 235 3.67 8.43 -19.53
N VAL A 236 4.03 7.15 -19.65
CA VAL A 236 4.66 6.37 -18.58
C VAL A 236 6.12 6.16 -18.95
N ALA A 237 7.03 6.60 -18.08
CA ALA A 237 8.47 6.45 -18.31
C ALA A 237 8.85 4.98 -18.53
N GLY A 238 9.69 4.71 -19.54
CA GLY A 238 10.14 3.36 -19.91
C GLY A 238 9.13 2.53 -20.72
N LEU A 239 7.85 2.92 -20.77
CA LEU A 239 6.82 2.14 -21.46
C LEU A 239 7.05 2.08 -22.97
N ASP A 240 7.39 3.20 -23.59
CA ASP A 240 7.55 3.28 -25.05
C ASP A 240 8.75 2.48 -25.55
N ALA A 241 9.85 2.47 -24.80
CA ALA A 241 11.01 1.64 -25.11
C ALA A 241 10.62 0.16 -25.09
N LEU A 242 9.87 -0.28 -24.06
CA LEU A 242 9.37 -1.65 -23.98
C LEU A 242 8.37 -1.97 -25.10
N ALA A 243 7.46 -1.05 -25.41
CA ALA A 243 6.47 -1.20 -26.46
C ALA A 243 7.08 -1.27 -27.86
N SER A 244 8.23 -0.62 -28.10
CA SER A 244 8.94 -0.70 -29.39
C SER A 244 9.67 -2.03 -29.62
N ALA A 245 9.79 -2.89 -28.61
CA ALA A 245 10.54 -4.13 -28.72
C ALA A 245 9.90 -5.09 -29.75
N ARG A 246 10.76 -5.68 -30.60
CA ARG A 246 10.37 -6.72 -31.57
C ARG A 246 10.32 -8.09 -30.89
N SER A 247 9.38 -8.24 -29.95
CA SER A 247 9.14 -9.46 -29.20
C SER A 247 7.64 -9.76 -29.14
N SER A 248 7.30 -11.06 -29.13
CA SER A 248 5.95 -11.59 -28.92
C SER A 248 5.69 -11.97 -27.46
N ALA A 249 6.63 -11.71 -26.55
CA ALA A 249 6.44 -11.99 -25.14
C ALA A 249 5.23 -11.22 -24.58
N GLN A 250 4.44 -11.87 -23.73
CA GLN A 250 3.17 -11.33 -23.23
C GLN A 250 3.33 -9.93 -22.60
N PHE A 251 4.39 -9.68 -21.84
CA PHE A 251 4.62 -8.37 -21.24
C PHE A 251 4.87 -7.26 -22.28
N VAL A 252 5.52 -7.57 -23.42
CA VAL A 252 5.69 -6.61 -24.53
C VAL A 252 4.36 -6.36 -25.24
N VAL A 253 3.52 -7.39 -25.40
CA VAL A 253 2.17 -7.24 -25.97
C VAL A 253 1.31 -6.32 -25.10
N GLN A 254 1.31 -6.52 -23.78
CA GLN A 254 0.56 -5.67 -22.87
C GLN A 254 1.13 -4.24 -22.78
N ALA A 255 2.45 -4.07 -22.88
CA ALA A 255 3.08 -2.75 -22.96
C ALA A 255 2.62 -1.98 -24.22
N LYS A 256 2.58 -2.65 -25.38
CA LYS A 256 2.05 -2.07 -26.63
C LYS A 256 0.58 -1.67 -26.48
N ARG A 257 -0.24 -2.52 -25.87
CA ARG A 257 -1.65 -2.25 -25.61
C ARG A 257 -1.82 -1.01 -24.73
N LEU A 258 -1.09 -0.93 -23.63
CA LEU A 258 -1.12 0.21 -22.71
C LEU A 258 -0.65 1.51 -23.39
N SER A 259 0.49 1.49 -24.09
CA SER A 259 1.01 2.66 -24.82
C SER A 259 0.00 3.15 -25.87
N GLY A 260 -0.61 2.23 -26.62
CA GLY A 260 -1.66 2.57 -27.57
C GLY A 260 -2.94 3.11 -26.92
N ALA A 261 -3.31 2.65 -25.73
CA ALA A 261 -4.47 3.16 -25.00
C ALA A 261 -4.25 4.59 -24.49
N LEU A 262 -3.08 4.88 -23.93
CA LEU A 262 -2.73 6.21 -23.42
C LEU A 262 -2.64 7.30 -24.50
N ARG A 263 -2.40 6.90 -25.76
CA ARG A 263 -2.28 7.81 -26.91
C ARG A 263 -3.60 8.04 -27.66
N ARG A 264 -4.58 7.15 -27.51
CA ARG A 264 -5.83 7.15 -28.32
C ARG A 264 -6.69 8.41 -28.14
N GLU A 265 -6.57 9.15 -27.05
CA GLU A 265 -7.29 10.43 -26.85
C GLU A 265 -6.47 11.68 -27.21
N ALA A 266 -5.13 11.56 -27.36
CA ALA A 266 -4.31 12.67 -27.84
C ALA A 266 -4.55 12.93 -29.34
N ASP A 267 -4.90 11.90 -30.10
CA ASP A 267 -5.10 11.93 -31.55
C ASP A 267 -6.57 12.13 -31.98
N GLN A 268 -7.52 12.30 -31.05
CA GLN A 268 -8.91 12.55 -31.39
C GLN A 268 -9.18 14.07 -31.40
N PRO A 269 -9.26 14.73 -32.57
CA PRO A 269 -9.62 16.15 -32.62
C PRO A 269 -11.03 16.31 -32.03
N LEU A 270 -11.17 17.29 -31.13
CA LEU A 270 -12.45 17.75 -30.62
C LEU A 270 -13.39 17.99 -31.81
N ALA A 271 -14.34 17.09 -32.02
CA ALA A 271 -15.43 17.33 -32.94
C ALA A 271 -16.24 18.49 -32.36
N GLU A 272 -16.19 19.64 -33.05
CA GLU A 272 -17.04 20.80 -32.73
C GLU A 272 -18.51 20.38 -32.74
N PRO A 273 -19.30 20.76 -31.73
CA PRO A 273 -20.74 20.60 -31.78
C PRO A 273 -21.31 21.62 -32.77
N VAL A 274 -22.13 21.14 -33.71
CA VAL A 274 -23.00 21.94 -34.61
C VAL A 274 -24.16 22.52 -33.83
#